data_AF-A0A3M1MAP7-F1
#
_entry.id   AF-A0A3M1MAP7-F1
#
_cell.length_a   1.000
_cell.length_b   1.000
_cell.length_c   1.000
_cell.angle_alpha   90.00
_cell.angle_beta   90.00
_cell.angle_gamma   90.00
#
_symmetry.space_group_name_H-M   'P 1'
#
loop_
_entity.id
_entity.type
_entity.pdbx_description
1 polymer ?
#
loop_
_entity_poly.entity_id
_entity_poly.type
_entity_poly.pdbx_seq_one_letter_code
_entity_poly.pdbx_strand_id
1 'polypeptide(L)'
;VAKLEHARDPRPIDETCTCYTCQHFSRAYLRHLIQAREMLAATLLSIHNIHTLLNLVREMREAILQGRFADFYAAYHAEVSAQA
;
A
#
# COMPACT_ATOMS: atom_id res chain seq x y z
N VAL A 1 4.95 -5.01 15.62
CA VAL A 1 4.01 -4.56 16.68
C VAL A 1 2.94 -3.69 16.04
N ALA A 2 1.65 -3.93 16.31
CA ALA A 2 0.57 -3.13 15.71
C ALA A 2 0.55 -1.73 16.35
N LYS A 3 0.75 -0.67 15.56
CA LYS A 3 0.92 0.69 16.07
C LYS A 3 -0.36 1.23 16.73
N LEU A 4 -0.22 1.98 17.82
CA LEU A 4 -1.35 2.58 18.54
C LEU A 4 -2.11 3.62 17.69
N GLU A 5 -1.39 4.35 16.83
CA GLU A 5 -1.97 5.37 15.95
C GLU A 5 -3.10 4.85 15.05
N HIS A 6 -3.05 3.57 14.66
CA HIS A 6 -4.07 2.97 13.81
C HIS A 6 -5.28 2.45 14.58
N ALA A 7 -5.30 2.47 15.92
CA ALA A 7 -6.35 1.84 16.72
C ALA A 7 -7.76 2.37 16.43
N ARG A 8 -7.88 3.61 15.98
CA ARG A 8 -9.15 4.27 15.66
C ARG A 8 -9.12 4.98 14.30
N ASP A 9 -8.14 4.67 13.46
CA ASP A 9 -8.01 5.30 12.14
C ASP A 9 -8.99 4.65 11.16
N PRO A 10 -10.06 5.37 10.73
CA PRO A 10 -11.08 4.82 9.84
C PRO A 10 -10.62 4.77 8.37
N ARG A 11 -9.48 5.40 8.05
CA ARG A 11 -8.96 5.46 6.68
C ARG A 11 -8.44 4.09 6.23
N PRO A 12 -8.41 3.82 4.92
CA PRO A 12 -7.75 2.63 4.36
C PRO A 12 -6.22 2.70 4.53
N ILE A 13 -5.51 1.66 4.10
CA ILE A 13 -4.04 1.67 4.10
C ILE A 13 -3.54 2.83 3.23
N ASP A 14 -4.15 3.03 2.06
CA ASP A 14 -3.86 4.10 1.12
C ASP A 14 -5.17 4.54 0.46
N GLU A 15 -5.45 5.86 0.48
CA GLU A 15 -6.69 6.47 -0.03
C GLU A 15 -6.74 6.48 -1.57
N THR A 16 -5.59 6.33 -2.23
CA THR A 16 -5.48 6.27 -3.69
C THR A 16 -5.49 4.84 -4.23
N CYS A 17 -5.32 3.84 -3.35
CA CYS A 17 -5.22 2.45 -3.74
C CYS A 17 -6.59 1.83 -4.08
N THR A 18 -6.68 1.20 -5.25
CA THR A 18 -7.92 0.56 -5.74
C THR A 18 -7.99 -0.94 -5.45
N CYS A 19 -7.15 -1.49 -4.56
CA CYS A 19 -7.24 -2.90 -4.18
C CYS A 19 -8.49 -3.18 -3.31
N TYR A 20 -8.95 -4.44 -3.30
CA TYR A 20 -10.08 -4.89 -2.47
C TYR A 20 -9.92 -4.49 -0.99
N THR A 21 -8.71 -4.62 -0.44
CA THR A 21 -8.46 -4.27 0.97
C THR A 21 -8.70 -2.79 1.25
N CYS A 22 -8.18 -1.89 0.41
CA CYS A 22 -8.30 -0.45 0.61
C CYS A 22 -9.71 0.08 0.32
N GLN A 23 -10.48 -0.61 -0.53
CA GLN A 23 -11.87 -0.21 -0.81
C GLN A 23 -12.85 -0.61 0.30
N HIS A 24 -12.52 -1.60 1.13
CA HIS A 24 -13.48 -2.20 2.05
C HIS A 24 -13.08 -2.20 3.54
N PHE A 25 -11.81 -2.00 3.87
CA PHE A 25 -11.32 -2.14 5.25
C PHE A 25 -10.47 -0.95 5.70
N SER A 26 -10.66 -0.57 6.96
CA SER A 26 -9.89 0.49 7.60
C SER A 26 -8.60 -0.02 8.24
N ARG A 27 -7.65 0.89 8.47
CA ARG A 27 -6.44 0.65 9.28
C ARG A 27 -6.80 0.17 10.69
N ALA A 28 -7.87 0.69 11.29
CA ALA A 28 -8.39 0.23 12.58
C ALA A 28 -8.80 -1.24 12.57
N TYR A 29 -9.55 -1.67 11.55
CA TYR A 29 -10.00 -3.06 11.44
C TYR A 29 -8.82 -4.01 11.17
N LEU A 30 -7.91 -3.64 10.26
CA LEU A 30 -6.70 -4.43 10.00
C LEU A 30 -5.84 -4.58 11.26
N ARG A 31 -5.66 -3.49 12.02
CA ARG A 31 -4.93 -3.52 13.29
C ARG A 31 -5.62 -4.46 14.30
N HIS A 32 -6.93 -4.42 14.41
CA HIS A 32 -7.69 -5.33 15.25
C HIS A 32 -7.41 -6.80 14.88
N LEU A 33 -7.49 -7.16 13.58
CA LEU A 33 -7.21 -8.52 13.12
C LEU A 33 -5.76 -8.96 13.43
N ILE A 34 -4.79 -8.07 13.26
CA ILE A 34 -3.38 -8.35 13.61
C ILE A 34 -3.24 -8.64 15.10
N GLN A 35 -3.90 -7.85 15.96
CA GLN A 35 -3.84 -8.07 17.41
C GLN A 35 -4.56 -9.35 17.84
N ALA A 36 -5.67 -9.68 17.19
CA ALA A 36 -6.41 -10.92 17.40
C ALA A 36 -5.69 -12.16 16.82
N ARG A 37 -4.60 -11.96 16.05
CA ARG A 37 -3.85 -13.02 15.37
C ARG A 37 -4.69 -13.80 14.35
N GLU A 38 -5.61 -13.10 13.71
CA GLU A 38 -6.50 -13.66 12.69
C GLU A 38 -5.79 -13.78 11.34
N MET A 39 -5.92 -14.95 10.70
CA MET A 39 -5.32 -15.20 9.36
C MET A 39 -5.82 -14.23 8.29
N LEU A 40 -7.03 -13.71 8.45
CA LEU A 40 -7.60 -12.70 7.55
C LEU A 40 -6.72 -11.46 7.42
N ALA A 41 -6.00 -11.07 8.49
CA ALA A 41 -5.05 -9.96 8.42
C ALA A 41 -3.98 -10.19 7.33
N ALA A 42 -3.39 -11.39 7.31
CA ALA A 42 -2.35 -11.75 6.36
C ALA A 42 -2.89 -11.76 4.92
N THR A 43 -4.11 -12.28 4.71
CA THR A 43 -4.77 -12.27 3.40
C THR A 43 -5.00 -10.85 2.89
N LEU A 44 -5.61 -9.99 3.70
CA LEU A 44 -5.93 -8.61 3.32
C LEU A 44 -4.67 -7.78 3.05
N LEU A 45 -3.63 -7.93 3.88
CA LEU A 45 -2.35 -7.27 3.65
C LEU A 45 -1.66 -7.79 2.39
N SER A 46 -1.73 -9.09 2.11
CA SER A 46 -1.16 -9.67 0.89
C SER A 46 -1.84 -9.11 -0.37
N ILE A 47 -3.17 -8.96 -0.35
CA ILE A 47 -3.91 -8.35 -1.46
C ILE A 47 -3.41 -6.92 -1.73
N HIS A 48 -3.27 -6.10 -0.69
CA HIS A 48 -2.77 -4.73 -0.84
C HIS A 48 -1.32 -4.69 -1.34
N ASN A 49 -0.44 -5.49 -0.73
CA ASN A 49 0.99 -5.49 -1.06
C ASN A 49 1.24 -5.94 -2.50
N ILE A 50 0.57 -7.01 -2.94
CA ILE A 50 0.71 -7.52 -4.31
C ILE A 50 0.14 -6.52 -5.32
N HIS A 51 -1.01 -5.91 -5.04
CA HIS A 51 -1.58 -4.88 -5.92
C HIS A 51 -0.62 -3.69 -6.10
N THR A 52 -0.06 -3.18 -5.00
CA THR A 52 0.89 -2.07 -5.01
C THR A 52 2.15 -2.41 -5.80
N LEU A 53 2.73 -3.60 -5.56
CA LEU A 53 3.90 -4.07 -6.31
C LEU A 53 3.62 -4.19 -7.81
N LEU A 54 2.46 -4.72 -8.19
CA LEU A 54 2.08 -4.85 -9.60
C LEU A 54 1.90 -3.49 -10.27
N ASN A 55 1.32 -2.50 -9.59
CA ASN A 55 1.18 -1.15 -10.15
C ASN A 55 2.54 -0.48 -10.32
N LEU A 56 3.41 -0.54 -9.30
CA LEU A 56 4.77 -0.02 -9.38
C LEU A 56 5.52 -0.58 -10.59
N VAL A 57 5.53 -1.91 -10.75
CA VAL A 57 6.24 -2.55 -11.87
C VAL A 57 5.61 -2.23 -13.23
N ARG A 58 4.29 -2.04 -13.30
CA ARG A 58 3.61 -1.59 -14.54
C ARG A 58 4.06 -0.19 -14.94
N GLU A 59 4.08 0.75 -13.99
CA GLU A 59 4.49 2.13 -14.25
C GLU A 59 5.98 2.22 -14.62
N MET A 60 6.83 1.47 -13.91
CA MET A 60 8.24 1.33 -14.25
C MET A 60 8.42 0.81 -15.68
N ARG A 61 7.70 -0.26 -16.05
CA ARG A 61 7.75 -0.83 -17.40
C ARG A 61 7.35 0.20 -18.45
N GLU A 62 6.27 0.94 -18.23
CA GLU A 62 5.82 1.98 -19.16
C GLU A 62 6.87 3.09 -19.31
N ALA A 63 7.48 3.53 -18.20
CA ALA A 63 8.52 4.55 -18.23
C ALA A 63 9.77 4.09 -18.99
N ILE A 64 10.14 2.80 -18.88
CA ILE A 64 11.23 2.19 -19.66
C ILE A 64 10.89 2.20 -21.15
N LEU A 65 9.69 1.76 -21.53
CA LEU A 65 9.26 1.71 -22.94
C LEU A 65 9.20 3.11 -23.57
N GLN A 66 8.88 4.13 -22.78
CA GLN A 66 8.84 5.53 -23.21
C GLN A 66 10.19 6.26 -23.07
N GLY A 67 11.26 5.59 -22.64
CA GLY A 67 12.58 6.21 -22.48
C GLY A 67 12.69 7.25 -21.36
N ARG A 68 11.73 7.29 -20.42
CA ARG A 68 11.63 8.28 -19.33
C ARG A 68 11.78 7.65 -17.93
N PHE A 69 12.49 6.53 -17.84
CA PHE A 69 12.64 5.81 -16.57
C PHE A 69 13.40 6.62 -15.51
N ALA A 70 14.38 7.43 -15.90
CA ALA A 70 15.12 8.29 -14.98
C ALA A 70 14.21 9.31 -14.28
N ASP A 71 13.31 9.95 -15.03
CA ASP A 71 12.33 10.91 -14.50
C ASP A 71 11.33 10.22 -13.57
N PHE A 72 10.83 9.03 -13.97
CA PHE A 72 9.98 8.21 -13.13
C PHE A 72 10.67 7.87 -11.80
N TYR A 73 11.92 7.40 -11.86
CA TYR A 73 12.68 7.03 -10.67
C TYR A 73 12.91 8.22 -9.74
N ALA A 74 13.28 9.38 -10.29
CA ALA A 74 13.47 10.60 -9.50
C ALA A 74 12.19 11.03 -8.77
N ALA A 75 11.05 10.99 -9.46
CA ALA A 75 9.74 11.31 -8.87
C ALA A 75 9.35 10.30 -7.78
N TYR A 76 9.43 9.00 -8.08
CA TYR A 76 9.09 7.93 -7.13
C TYR A 76 10.00 7.96 -5.89
N HIS A 77 11.31 8.15 -6.07
CA HIS A 77 12.25 8.24 -4.96
C HIS A 77 11.97 9.46 -4.06
N ALA A 78 11.64 10.61 -4.65
CA ALA A 78 11.26 11.80 -3.90
C ALA A 78 9.99 11.57 -3.07
N GLU A 79 8.97 10.92 -3.64
CA GLU A 79 7.73 10.58 -2.95
C GLU A 79 7.97 9.62 -1.77
N VAL A 80 8.66 8.50 -2.01
CA VAL A 80 8.94 7.50 -0.96
C VAL A 80 9.81 8.06 0.16
N SER A 81 10.79 8.91 -0.18
CA SER A 81 11.64 9.56 0.82
C SER A 81 10.86 10.53 1.72
N ALA A 82 9.77 11.12 1.22
CA ALA A 82 8.91 12.01 1.99
C ALA A 82 7.95 11.26 2.93
N GLN A 83 7.74 9.96 2.72
CA GLN A 83 6.85 9.10 3.51
C GLN A 83 7.59 8.29 4.60
N ALA A 84 8.93 8.27 4.55
CA ALA A 84 9.81 7.59 5.53
C ALA A 84 10.07 8.45 6.77
#